data_AF-A0A1J5S9Z0-F1
#
_entry.id   AF-A0A1J5S9Z0-F1
#
_cell.length_a   1.000
_cell.length_b   1.000
_cell.length_c   1.000
_cell.angle_alpha   90.00
_cell.angle_beta   90.00
_cell.angle_gamma   90.00
#
_symmetry.space_group_name_H-M   'P 1'
#
loop_
_entity.id
_entity.type
_entity.pdbx_description
1 polymer ?
#
loop_
_entity_poly.entity_id
_entity_poly.type
_entity_poly.pdbx_seq_one_letter_code
_entity_poly.pdbx_strand_id
1 'polypeptide(L)'
;MKKLFIALLLAPLMAHAAGGELHLDRAPDRTGNNAALQHGAKLFVNYCLSCHSASEMRYNRLHDIGLNDKEIKDNLLFTADKVGELMTIAMRRDDAKKWFGVPPPDLTLEARARTSEAGSGADWLYTYLRSFYRDDSRPTGWNNTVFPNVAMPNVLWQLQGEQVLGADGKLKLEKAGQLSPAAYDADVADLVGYLQYMGEPAAPVRKRLGVYVLLFLAAFFVLAYALKREFWKDIH
;
A
#
# COMPACT_ATOMS: atom_id res chain seq x y z
N MET A 1 -28.50 -39.33 4.12
CA MET A 1 -27.09 -39.13 4.54
C MET A 1 -26.28 -38.26 3.56
N LYS A 2 -26.22 -38.52 2.25
CA LYS A 2 -25.50 -37.66 1.27
C LYS A 2 -25.93 -36.17 1.26
N LYS A 3 -27.24 -35.89 1.39
CA LYS A 3 -27.77 -34.51 1.45
C LYS A 3 -27.36 -33.76 2.73
N LEU A 4 -27.15 -34.48 3.83
CA LEU A 4 -26.70 -33.91 5.11
C LEU A 4 -25.21 -33.54 5.06
N PHE A 5 -24.39 -34.38 4.40
CA PHE A 5 -22.97 -34.09 4.17
C PHE A 5 -22.75 -32.89 3.23
N ILE A 6 -23.57 -32.75 2.17
CA ILE A 6 -23.51 -31.59 1.27
C ILE A 6 -23.91 -30.30 2.01
N ALA A 7 -24.93 -30.36 2.87
CA ALA A 7 -25.32 -29.22 3.69
C ALA A 7 -24.23 -28.82 4.71
N LEU A 8 -23.53 -29.80 5.31
CA LEU A 8 -22.40 -29.53 6.21
C LEU A 8 -21.18 -28.96 5.49
N LEU A 9 -20.92 -29.37 4.24
CA LEU A 9 -19.83 -28.87 3.40
C LEU A 9 -20.06 -27.43 2.90
N LEU A 10 -21.32 -26.99 2.79
CA LEU A 10 -21.69 -25.63 2.37
C LEU A 10 -21.89 -24.66 3.55
N ALA A 11 -21.93 -25.16 4.79
CA ALA A 11 -22.04 -24.34 6.00
C ALA A 11 -20.96 -23.24 6.15
N PRO A 12 -19.70 -23.40 5.70
CA PRO A 12 -18.69 -22.33 5.77
C PRO A 12 -18.98 -21.15 4.83
N LEU A 13 -19.80 -21.33 3.78
CA LEU A 13 -20.14 -20.26 2.83
C LEU A 13 -21.13 -19.24 3.40
N MET A 14 -21.72 -19.53 4.56
CA MET A 14 -22.70 -18.65 5.23
C MET A 14 -22.08 -17.86 6.38
N ALA A 15 -20.78 -18.05 6.67
CA ALA A 15 -20.06 -17.27 7.66
C ALA A 15 -19.72 -15.88 7.09
N HIS A 16 -20.72 -14.99 7.06
CA HIS A 16 -20.48 -13.56 6.86
C HIS A 16 -19.91 -13.02 8.18
N ALA A 17 -18.65 -12.63 8.17
CA ALA A 17 -18.05 -11.92 9.30
C ALA A 17 -18.86 -10.62 9.52
N ALA A 18 -19.54 -10.52 10.67
CA ALA A 18 -20.24 -9.32 11.12
C ALA A 18 -19.24 -8.25 11.60
N GLY A 19 -18.20 -7.98 10.82
CA GLY A 19 -17.35 -6.80 10.99
C GLY A 19 -18.01 -5.64 10.25
N GLY A 20 -18.09 -4.47 10.89
CA GLY A 20 -18.54 -3.26 10.20
C GLY A 20 -17.77 -3.08 8.90
N GLU A 21 -18.47 -2.82 7.80
CA GLU A 21 -17.89 -2.73 6.47
C GLU A 21 -16.84 -1.61 6.46
N LEU A 22 -15.56 -2.00 6.44
CA LEU A 22 -14.46 -1.06 6.33
C LEU A 22 -14.52 -0.42 4.94
N HIS A 23 -14.97 0.82 4.87
CA HIS A 23 -15.00 1.56 3.62
C HIS A 23 -13.59 2.02 3.25
N LEU A 24 -13.08 1.50 2.14
CA LEU A 24 -11.80 1.92 1.56
C LEU A 24 -12.05 2.73 0.29
N ASP A 25 -11.52 3.93 0.27
CA ASP A 25 -11.50 4.76 -0.93
C ASP A 25 -10.45 4.22 -1.90
N ARG A 26 -10.82 4.20 -3.18
CA ARG A 26 -9.94 3.73 -4.25
C ARG A 26 -8.76 4.67 -4.44
N ALA A 27 -7.55 4.15 -4.31
CA ALA A 27 -6.33 4.90 -4.60
C ALA A 27 -6.20 5.18 -6.11
N PRO A 28 -5.90 6.42 -6.53
CA PRO A 28 -5.55 6.71 -7.92
C PRO A 28 -4.32 5.91 -8.36
N ASP A 29 -4.39 5.26 -9.53
CA ASP A 29 -3.26 4.47 -10.05
C ASP A 29 -2.13 5.40 -10.52
N ARG A 30 -0.94 5.26 -9.91
CA ARG A 30 0.27 6.01 -10.24
C ARG A 30 1.38 5.14 -10.85
N THR A 31 1.16 3.83 -11.02
CA THR A 31 2.22 2.86 -11.35
C THR A 31 2.90 3.08 -12.70
N GLY A 32 2.29 3.86 -13.60
CA GLY A 32 2.85 4.26 -14.90
C GLY A 32 3.28 5.73 -15.00
N ASN A 33 3.26 6.50 -13.91
CA ASN A 33 3.56 7.93 -13.92
C ASN A 33 4.83 8.21 -13.11
N ASN A 34 5.97 8.30 -13.80
CA ASN A 34 7.26 8.56 -13.15
C ASN A 34 7.28 9.86 -12.34
N ALA A 35 6.63 10.93 -12.80
CA ALA A 35 6.59 12.18 -12.04
C ALA A 35 5.86 12.00 -10.70
N ALA A 36 4.74 11.27 -10.69
CA ALA A 36 4.02 10.93 -9.46
C ALA A 36 4.86 10.03 -8.54
N LEU A 37 5.55 9.02 -9.09
CA LEU A 37 6.40 8.13 -8.30
C LEU A 37 7.62 8.86 -7.71
N GLN A 38 8.22 9.80 -8.45
CA GLN A 38 9.31 10.65 -7.97
C GLN A 38 8.84 11.56 -6.85
N HIS A 39 7.66 12.15 -7.01
CA HIS A 39 7.03 12.97 -5.97
C HIS A 39 6.71 12.13 -4.71
N GLY A 40 6.15 10.94 -4.88
CA GLY A 40 5.91 9.99 -3.80
C GLY A 40 7.20 9.56 -3.08
N ALA A 41 8.30 9.34 -3.82
CA ALA A 41 9.61 9.05 -3.23
C ALA A 41 10.12 10.22 -2.37
N LYS A 42 9.95 11.45 -2.85
CA LYS A 42 10.26 12.65 -2.06
C LYS A 42 9.42 12.69 -0.78
N LEU A 43 8.11 12.49 -0.85
CA LEU A 43 7.24 12.48 0.33
C LEU A 43 7.65 11.39 1.32
N PHE A 44 7.91 10.16 0.84
CA PHE A 44 8.36 9.05 1.68
C PHE A 44 9.65 9.39 2.43
N VAL A 45 10.65 9.89 1.71
CA VAL A 45 11.95 10.21 2.30
C VAL A 45 11.83 11.34 3.35
N ASN A 46 11.01 12.37 3.08
CA ASN A 46 10.91 13.54 3.95
C ASN A 46 9.99 13.32 5.17
N TYR A 47 8.96 12.48 5.06
CA TYR A 47 7.95 12.32 6.12
C TYR A 47 7.92 10.92 6.77
N CYS A 48 8.42 9.89 6.09
CA CYS A 48 8.31 8.50 6.54
C CYS A 48 9.67 7.91 6.97
N LEU A 49 10.73 8.17 6.18
CA LEU A 49 12.07 7.58 6.33
C LEU A 49 12.89 8.07 7.55
N SER A 50 12.22 8.62 8.56
CA SER A 50 12.82 8.87 9.88
C SER A 50 12.30 7.88 10.93
N CYS A 51 11.08 7.36 10.74
CA CYS A 51 10.43 6.41 11.65
C CYS A 51 10.31 5.02 11.04
N HIS A 52 10.18 4.94 9.73
CA HIS A 52 10.00 3.70 8.97
C HIS A 52 11.23 3.43 8.12
N SER A 53 11.67 2.18 8.08
CA SER A 53 12.66 1.74 7.09
C SER A 53 11.96 1.29 5.80
N ALA A 54 12.74 1.23 4.73
CA ALA A 54 12.47 0.41 3.55
C ALA A 54 13.70 -0.48 3.30
N SER A 55 13.89 -1.45 4.19
CA SER A 55 15.12 -2.24 4.32
C SER A 55 15.42 -3.16 3.14
N GLU A 56 14.45 -3.42 2.25
CA GLU A 56 14.69 -4.18 1.01
C GLU A 56 14.79 -3.27 -0.23
N MET A 57 14.75 -1.94 -0.05
CA MET A 57 14.84 -0.95 -1.11
C MET A 57 16.20 -0.24 -1.09
N ARG A 58 16.92 -0.28 -2.22
CA ARG A 58 18.14 0.51 -2.43
C ARG A 58 17.81 1.84 -3.10
N TYR A 59 18.54 2.89 -2.77
CA TYR A 59 18.36 4.21 -3.39
C TYR A 59 18.53 4.18 -4.92
N ASN A 60 19.46 3.40 -5.45
CA ASN A 60 19.70 3.29 -6.90
C ASN A 60 18.55 2.63 -7.67
N ARG A 61 17.60 1.95 -7.00
CA ARG A 61 16.38 1.45 -7.67
C ARG A 61 15.49 2.60 -8.13
N LEU A 62 15.65 3.79 -7.59
CA LEU A 62 14.97 5.00 -8.07
C LEU A 62 15.33 5.38 -9.51
N HIS A 63 16.36 4.77 -10.10
CA HIS A 63 16.60 4.84 -11.55
C HIS A 63 15.43 4.29 -12.36
N ASP A 64 14.70 3.29 -11.85
CA ASP A 64 13.54 2.72 -12.54
C ASP A 64 12.43 3.76 -12.76
N ILE A 65 12.33 4.74 -11.86
CA ILE A 65 11.36 5.84 -11.95
C ILE A 65 11.98 7.10 -12.56
N GLY A 66 13.16 6.99 -13.17
CA GLY A 66 13.79 8.03 -13.96
C GLY A 66 14.65 9.04 -13.20
N LEU A 67 14.96 8.81 -11.91
CA LEU A 67 15.94 9.63 -11.18
C LEU A 67 17.36 9.22 -11.54
N ASN A 68 18.28 10.18 -11.53
CA ASN A 68 19.72 9.92 -11.66
C ASN A 68 20.45 10.00 -10.30
N ASP A 69 21.70 9.54 -10.26
CA ASP A 69 22.51 9.53 -9.02
C ASP A 69 22.67 10.90 -8.37
N LYS A 70 22.75 11.97 -9.16
CA LYS A 70 22.89 13.33 -8.64
C LYS A 70 21.60 13.78 -7.96
N GLU A 71 20.45 13.57 -8.59
CA GLU A 71 19.14 13.90 -8.00
C GLU A 71 18.89 13.13 -6.70
N ILE A 72 19.26 11.83 -6.66
CA ILE A 72 19.14 11.00 -5.47
C ILE A 72 20.03 11.54 -4.34
N LYS A 73 21.31 11.79 -4.63
CA LYS A 73 22.27 12.29 -3.64
C LYS A 73 21.88 13.65 -3.08
N ASP A 74 21.48 14.56 -3.95
CA ASP A 74 21.21 15.94 -3.56
C ASP A 74 19.90 16.09 -2.76
N ASN A 75 18.90 15.22 -3.00
CA ASN A 75 17.54 15.45 -2.50
C ASN A 75 16.96 14.33 -1.64
N LEU A 76 17.50 13.11 -1.69
CA LEU A 76 16.85 11.94 -1.08
C LEU A 76 17.75 11.17 -0.09
N LEU A 77 19.06 11.33 -0.18
CA LEU A 77 20.03 10.51 0.54
C LEU A 77 20.31 11.05 1.95
N PHE A 78 19.28 11.19 2.80
CA PHE A 78 19.45 11.74 4.15
C PHE A 78 19.90 10.70 5.20
N THR A 79 19.70 9.41 4.92
CA THR A 79 19.98 8.31 5.89
C THR A 79 21.08 7.35 5.45
N ALA A 80 21.81 7.67 4.38
CA ALA A 80 22.86 6.83 3.80
C ALA A 80 23.97 7.68 3.16
N ASP A 81 25.13 7.08 2.88
CA ASP A 81 26.26 7.78 2.27
C ASP A 81 26.36 7.54 0.75
N LYS A 82 25.84 6.40 0.27
CA LYS A 82 25.93 6.01 -1.14
C LYS A 82 24.57 5.58 -1.68
N VAL A 83 24.33 5.88 -2.96
CA VAL A 83 23.12 5.47 -3.70
C VAL A 83 22.92 3.95 -3.78
N GLY A 84 23.97 3.16 -3.59
CA GLY A 84 23.87 1.70 -3.57
C GLY A 84 23.34 1.15 -2.25
N GLU A 85 23.21 1.95 -1.21
CA GLU A 85 22.79 1.52 0.12
C GLU A 85 21.27 1.38 0.26
N LEU A 86 20.85 0.70 1.32
CA LEU A 86 19.45 0.48 1.65
C LEU A 86 18.86 1.69 2.39
N MET A 87 17.54 1.86 2.30
CA MET A 87 16.82 2.90 3.02
C MET A 87 16.56 2.47 4.47
N THR A 88 17.58 2.63 5.32
CA THR A 88 17.50 2.32 6.76
C THR A 88 17.33 3.56 7.62
N ILE A 89 16.97 3.36 8.89
CA ILE A 89 16.85 4.42 9.90
C ILE A 89 17.75 4.13 11.11
N ALA A 90 18.13 5.16 11.85
CA ALA A 90 18.95 5.01 13.05
C ALA A 90 18.18 4.50 14.29
N MET A 91 16.85 4.62 14.29
CA MET A 91 16.01 4.27 15.44
C MET A 91 16.02 2.76 15.71
N ARG A 92 16.37 2.37 16.95
CA ARG A 92 16.36 0.98 17.39
C ARG A 92 14.95 0.54 17.78
N ARG A 93 14.65 -0.75 17.61
CA ARG A 93 13.31 -1.32 17.92
C ARG A 93 12.93 -1.16 19.39
N ASP A 94 13.88 -1.33 20.31
CA ASP A 94 13.61 -1.20 21.75
C ASP A 94 13.29 0.24 22.15
N ASP A 95 13.94 1.21 21.53
CA ASP A 95 13.66 2.64 21.75
C ASP A 95 12.31 3.01 21.14
N ALA A 96 12.01 2.54 19.92
CA ALA A 96 10.71 2.74 19.28
C ALA A 96 9.55 2.15 20.11
N LYS A 97 9.74 0.97 20.71
CA LYS A 97 8.74 0.36 21.61
C LYS A 97 8.51 1.21 22.86
N LYS A 98 9.54 1.84 23.43
CA LYS A 98 9.40 2.73 24.59
C LYS A 98 8.67 4.02 24.23
N TRP A 99 8.96 4.60 23.06
CA TRP A 99 8.40 5.90 22.64
C TRP A 99 6.99 5.79 22.08
N PHE A 100 6.69 4.74 21.29
CA PHE A 100 5.43 4.60 20.56
C PHE A 100 4.57 3.41 21.05
N GLY A 101 5.05 2.62 22.00
CA GLY A 101 4.39 1.37 22.46
C GLY A 101 4.61 0.18 21.53
N VAL A 102 4.80 0.43 20.24
CA VAL A 102 5.04 -0.57 19.19
C VAL A 102 6.08 -0.02 18.20
N PRO A 103 7.10 -0.82 17.80
CA PRO A 103 8.04 -0.41 16.76
C PRO A 103 7.32 -0.17 15.43
N PRO A 104 7.56 0.96 14.73
CA PRO A 104 7.06 1.16 13.38
C PRO A 104 7.45 0.02 12.44
N PRO A 105 6.55 -0.43 11.56
CA PRO A 105 6.87 -1.46 10.57
C PRO A 105 7.85 -0.95 9.52
N ASP A 106 8.60 -1.88 8.94
CA ASP A 106 9.27 -1.63 7.65
C ASP A 106 8.22 -1.49 6.55
N LEU A 107 8.37 -0.48 5.69
CA LEU A 107 7.38 -0.14 4.67
C LEU A 107 7.66 -0.76 3.30
N THR A 108 8.74 -1.52 3.13
CA THR A 108 9.13 -2.03 1.80
C THR A 108 8.01 -2.82 1.13
N LEU A 109 7.29 -3.64 1.90
CA LEU A 109 6.21 -4.50 1.40
C LEU A 109 4.84 -4.14 1.95
N GLU A 110 4.69 -3.00 2.62
CA GLU A 110 3.46 -2.67 3.36
C GLU A 110 2.24 -2.56 2.45
N ALA A 111 2.39 -1.98 1.25
CA ALA A 111 1.34 -1.90 0.24
C ALA A 111 0.83 -3.29 -0.21
N ARG A 112 1.66 -4.34 -0.11
CA ARG A 112 1.23 -5.73 -0.36
C ARG A 112 0.61 -6.34 0.89
N ALA A 113 1.25 -6.15 2.04
CA ALA A 113 0.84 -6.71 3.32
C ALA A 113 -0.56 -6.25 3.77
N ARG A 114 -0.99 -5.06 3.34
CA ARG A 114 -2.32 -4.50 3.65
C ARG A 114 -3.46 -4.94 2.74
N THR A 115 -3.19 -5.80 1.76
CA THR A 115 -4.26 -6.34 0.91
C THR A 115 -5.15 -7.26 1.73
N SER A 116 -6.47 -7.02 1.68
CA SER A 116 -7.47 -7.85 2.34
C SER A 116 -8.71 -8.01 1.45
N GLU A 117 -9.72 -8.72 1.96
CA GLU A 117 -11.04 -8.82 1.34
C GLU A 117 -11.74 -7.46 1.18
N ALA A 118 -11.37 -6.45 1.99
CA ALA A 118 -11.94 -5.11 1.91
C ALA A 118 -11.39 -4.28 0.74
N GLY A 119 -10.22 -4.61 0.21
CA GLY A 119 -9.61 -3.87 -0.89
C GLY A 119 -8.11 -4.09 -1.05
N SER A 120 -7.52 -3.41 -2.03
CA SER A 120 -6.07 -3.49 -2.23
C SER A 120 -5.32 -2.79 -1.09
N GLY A 121 -4.08 -3.18 -0.82
CA GLY A 121 -3.29 -2.46 0.19
C GLY A 121 -3.00 -1.01 -0.19
N ALA A 122 -3.07 -0.65 -1.47
CA ALA A 122 -3.01 0.74 -1.91
C ALA A 122 -4.25 1.52 -1.46
N ASP A 123 -5.46 0.96 -1.64
CA ASP A 123 -6.71 1.58 -1.17
C ASP A 123 -6.71 1.73 0.36
N TRP A 124 -6.18 0.73 1.07
CA TRP A 124 -6.01 0.78 2.52
C TRP A 124 -5.09 1.93 2.94
N LEU A 125 -3.89 2.03 2.35
CA LEU A 125 -2.92 3.09 2.68
C LEU A 125 -3.44 4.48 2.32
N TYR A 126 -4.10 4.60 1.17
CA TYR A 126 -4.68 5.86 0.68
C TYR A 126 -5.80 6.37 1.60
N THR A 127 -6.64 5.46 2.09
CA THR A 127 -7.69 5.80 3.06
C THR A 127 -7.10 6.06 4.44
N TYR A 128 -6.14 5.25 4.87
CA TYR A 128 -5.47 5.38 6.17
C TYR A 128 -4.79 6.75 6.33
N LEU A 129 -3.99 7.18 5.35
CA LEU A 129 -3.26 8.46 5.43
C LEU A 129 -4.17 9.70 5.35
N ARG A 130 -5.41 9.56 4.87
CA ARG A 130 -6.41 10.65 4.81
C ARG A 130 -7.40 10.67 5.97
N SER A 131 -7.42 9.61 6.77
CA SER A 131 -8.44 9.42 7.81
C SER A 131 -7.95 9.67 9.24
N PHE A 132 -6.83 10.37 9.39
CA PHE A 132 -6.35 10.84 10.68
C PHE A 132 -7.19 12.00 11.23
N TYR A 133 -7.45 11.97 12.53
CA TYR A 133 -8.17 13.02 13.24
C TYR A 133 -7.63 13.23 14.66
N ARG A 134 -7.89 14.40 15.22
CA ARG A 134 -7.52 14.78 16.58
C ARG A 134 -8.33 13.97 17.59
N ASP A 135 -7.62 13.42 18.57
CA ASP A 135 -8.22 12.64 19.66
C ASP A 135 -7.34 12.76 20.91
N ASP A 136 -7.78 13.57 21.86
CA ASP A 136 -7.05 13.84 23.11
C ASP A 136 -7.00 12.64 24.05
N SER A 137 -7.78 11.58 23.80
CA SER A 137 -7.68 10.33 24.55
C SER A 137 -6.45 9.49 24.16
N ARG A 138 -5.82 9.82 23.03
CA ARG A 138 -4.64 9.12 22.51
C ARG A 138 -3.35 9.78 22.97
N PRO A 139 -2.29 9.00 23.32
CA PRO A 139 -1.01 9.57 23.73
C PRO A 139 -0.36 10.51 22.70
N THR A 140 -0.61 10.29 21.41
CA THR A 140 -0.10 11.12 20.31
C THR A 140 -1.01 12.30 19.97
N GLY A 141 -2.22 12.37 20.55
CA GLY A 141 -3.26 13.32 20.16
C GLY A 141 -3.90 13.03 18.80
N TRP A 142 -3.66 11.85 18.21
CA TRP A 142 -4.17 11.44 16.90
C TRP A 142 -4.77 10.04 16.95
N ASN A 143 -5.87 9.87 16.22
CA ASN A 143 -6.50 8.58 15.95
C ASN A 143 -6.85 8.46 14.48
N ASN A 144 -7.40 7.31 14.06
CA ASN A 144 -7.65 6.99 12.66
C ASN A 144 -8.93 6.17 12.51
N THR A 145 -9.73 6.42 11.47
CA THR A 145 -11.00 5.69 11.27
C THR A 145 -10.80 4.31 10.63
N VAL A 146 -9.73 4.12 9.86
CA VAL A 146 -9.36 2.82 9.25
C VAL A 146 -8.66 1.92 10.26
N PHE A 147 -7.83 2.49 11.13
CA PHE A 147 -7.12 1.76 12.17
C PHE A 147 -7.31 2.41 13.55
N PRO A 148 -8.41 2.09 14.26
CA PRO A 148 -8.69 2.66 15.57
C PRO A 148 -7.58 2.38 16.58
N ASN A 149 -7.31 3.35 17.45
CA ASN A 149 -6.25 3.29 18.46
C ASN A 149 -4.84 3.15 17.87
N VAL A 150 -4.64 3.71 16.68
CA VAL A 150 -3.33 3.77 16.03
C VAL A 150 -2.27 4.37 16.95
N ALA A 151 -1.06 3.82 16.90
CA ALA A 151 0.11 4.32 17.63
C ALA A 151 0.84 5.43 16.86
N MET A 152 0.75 5.41 15.53
CA MET A 152 1.36 6.41 14.66
C MET A 152 0.64 7.76 14.81
N PRO A 153 1.37 8.88 15.02
CA PRO A 153 0.79 10.21 14.88
C PRO A 153 0.48 10.53 13.41
N ASN A 154 -0.33 11.57 13.15
CA ASN A 154 -0.47 12.07 11.79
C ASN A 154 0.80 12.82 11.36
N VAL A 155 1.74 12.14 10.69
CA VAL A 155 3.01 12.75 10.24
C VAL A 155 2.84 13.79 9.13
N LEU A 156 1.69 13.82 8.46
CA LEU A 156 1.35 14.78 7.41
C LEU A 156 0.38 15.87 7.86
N TRP A 157 0.17 16.04 9.18
CA TRP A 157 -0.84 16.96 9.72
C TRP A 157 -0.66 18.41 9.26
N GLN A 158 0.58 18.86 9.01
CA GLN A 158 0.83 20.21 8.50
C GLN A 158 0.33 20.38 7.07
N LEU A 159 0.40 19.32 6.25
CA LEU A 159 -0.08 19.32 4.88
C LEU A 159 -1.60 19.18 4.84
N GLN A 160 -2.14 18.21 5.59
CA GLN A 160 -3.57 17.91 5.65
C GLN A 160 -4.38 19.00 6.36
N GLY A 161 -3.84 19.53 7.45
CA GLY A 161 -4.59 20.23 8.47
C GLY A 161 -5.04 19.30 9.61
N GLU A 162 -5.86 19.83 10.50
CA GLU A 162 -6.37 19.11 11.67
C GLU A 162 -7.85 18.82 11.47
N GLN A 163 -8.19 17.53 11.44
CA GLN A 163 -9.56 17.03 11.32
C GLN A 163 -10.08 16.60 12.68
N VAL A 164 -11.40 16.67 12.86
CA VAL A 164 -12.13 16.10 14.01
C VAL A 164 -13.18 15.11 13.53
N LEU A 165 -13.48 14.10 14.35
CA LEU A 165 -14.55 13.15 14.09
C LEU A 165 -15.87 13.72 14.63
N GLY A 166 -16.80 14.06 13.72
CA GLY A 166 -18.12 14.56 14.09
C GLY A 166 -19.01 13.48 14.72
N ALA A 167 -20.07 13.92 15.42
CA ALA A 167 -21.08 13.02 15.98
C ALA A 167 -21.83 12.17 14.94
N ASP A 168 -21.78 12.58 13.67
CA ASP A 168 -22.27 11.85 12.49
C ASP A 168 -21.30 10.78 11.99
N GLY A 169 -20.17 10.57 12.68
CA GLY A 169 -19.12 9.64 12.29
C GLY A 169 -18.29 10.09 11.11
N LYS A 170 -18.39 11.36 10.68
CA LYS A 170 -17.68 11.90 9.52
C LYS A 170 -16.55 12.82 9.94
N LEU A 171 -15.46 12.77 9.19
CA LEU A 171 -14.33 13.67 9.38
C LEU A 171 -14.68 15.08 8.88
N LYS A 172 -14.33 16.08 9.69
CA LYS A 172 -14.50 17.50 9.37
C LYS A 172 -13.17 18.20 9.59
N LEU A 173 -12.72 18.94 8.58
CA LEU A 173 -11.52 19.75 8.68
C LEU A 173 -11.83 20.97 9.56
N GLU A 174 -11.20 21.04 10.74
CA GLU A 174 -11.38 22.14 11.69
C GLU A 174 -10.33 23.22 11.49
N LYS A 175 -9.10 22.81 11.17
CA LYS A 175 -7.99 23.72 10.88
C LYS A 175 -7.35 23.38 9.55
N ALA A 176 -7.27 24.36 8.66
CA ALA A 176 -6.67 24.19 7.35
C ALA A 176 -5.17 23.85 7.46
N GLY A 177 -4.71 22.94 6.59
CA GLY A 177 -3.30 22.64 6.38
C GLY A 177 -2.66 23.59 5.36
N GLN A 178 -1.43 23.26 4.99
CA GLN A 178 -0.69 23.94 3.93
C GLN A 178 -1.26 23.64 2.54
N LEU A 179 -1.90 22.48 2.37
CA LEU A 179 -2.51 22.05 1.12
C LEU A 179 -4.02 22.16 1.19
N SER A 180 -4.65 22.36 0.03
CA SER A 180 -6.08 22.12 -0.10
C SER A 180 -6.37 20.62 0.03
N PRO A 181 -7.58 20.20 0.43
CA PRO A 181 -7.93 18.78 0.52
C PRO A 181 -7.64 18.00 -0.76
N ALA A 182 -7.95 18.57 -1.92
CA ALA A 182 -7.67 17.94 -3.21
C ALA A 182 -6.17 17.79 -3.51
N ALA A 183 -5.35 18.77 -3.12
CA ALA A 183 -3.90 18.69 -3.28
C ALA A 183 -3.29 17.68 -2.31
N TYR A 184 -3.77 17.64 -1.06
CA TYR A 184 -3.37 16.62 -0.10
C TYR A 184 -3.70 15.21 -0.59
N ASP A 185 -4.91 15.01 -1.12
CA ASP A 185 -5.32 13.73 -1.69
C ASP A 185 -4.42 13.31 -2.87
N ALA A 186 -4.02 14.26 -3.73
CA ALA A 186 -3.07 13.99 -4.81
C ALA A 186 -1.68 13.57 -4.28
N ASP A 187 -1.17 14.26 -3.26
CA ASP A 187 0.11 13.96 -2.62
C ASP A 187 0.10 12.58 -1.95
N VAL A 188 -0.98 12.25 -1.24
CA VAL A 188 -1.15 10.91 -0.64
C VAL A 188 -1.25 9.85 -1.73
N ALA A 189 -1.93 10.11 -2.86
CA ALA A 189 -1.98 9.18 -3.98
C ALA A 189 -0.58 8.93 -4.58
N ASP A 190 0.25 9.97 -4.70
CA ASP A 190 1.63 9.86 -5.18
C ASP A 190 2.51 9.05 -4.21
N LEU A 191 2.41 9.33 -2.91
CA LEU A 191 3.10 8.58 -1.85
C LEU A 191 2.70 7.09 -1.86
N VAL A 192 1.41 6.79 -1.92
CA VAL A 192 0.90 5.41 -1.98
C VAL A 192 1.32 4.74 -3.29
N GLY A 193 1.31 5.46 -4.39
CA GLY A 193 1.84 5.01 -5.67
C GLY A 193 3.30 4.56 -5.57
N TYR A 194 4.12 5.36 -4.89
CA TYR A 194 5.52 5.01 -4.63
C TYR A 194 5.67 3.79 -3.71
N LEU A 195 4.88 3.67 -2.64
CA LEU A 195 4.86 2.49 -1.77
C LEU A 195 4.42 1.21 -2.53
N GLN A 196 3.48 1.35 -3.46
CA GLN A 196 3.05 0.24 -4.32
C GLN A 196 4.15 -0.17 -5.31
N TYR A 197 4.84 0.80 -5.94
CA TYR A 197 6.01 0.54 -6.76
C TYR A 197 7.11 -0.15 -5.94
N MET A 198 7.42 0.36 -4.74
CA MET A 198 8.45 -0.19 -3.87
C MET A 198 8.15 -1.64 -3.48
N GLY A 199 6.89 -1.96 -3.18
CA GLY A 199 6.45 -3.32 -2.87
C GLY A 199 6.49 -4.27 -4.07
N GLU A 200 6.50 -3.74 -5.29
CA GLU A 200 6.53 -4.55 -6.50
C GLU A 200 7.16 -3.84 -7.74
N PRO A 201 8.48 -3.58 -7.76
CA PRO A 201 9.09 -2.80 -8.84
C PRO A 201 8.99 -3.46 -10.22
N ALA A 202 8.88 -4.79 -10.25
CA ALA A 202 8.75 -5.59 -11.48
C ALA A 202 7.31 -5.72 -11.99
N ALA A 203 6.32 -5.03 -11.39
CA ALA A 203 4.91 -5.14 -11.77
C ALA A 203 4.65 -4.93 -13.27
N PRO A 204 5.23 -3.93 -13.95
CA PRO A 204 5.00 -3.71 -15.37
C PRO A 204 5.48 -4.90 -16.21
N VAL A 205 6.65 -5.46 -15.87
CA VAL A 205 7.22 -6.62 -16.57
C VAL A 205 6.37 -7.86 -16.34
N ARG A 206 5.95 -8.12 -15.10
CA ARG A 206 5.11 -9.28 -14.76
C ARG A 206 3.77 -9.24 -15.48
N LYS A 207 3.08 -8.09 -15.47
CA LYS A 207 1.78 -7.92 -16.15
C LYS A 207 1.93 -8.14 -17.66
N ARG A 208 2.95 -7.52 -18.29
CA ARG A 208 3.24 -7.67 -19.71
C ARG A 208 3.54 -9.13 -20.09
N LEU A 209 4.41 -9.80 -19.32
CA LEU A 209 4.75 -11.21 -19.55
C LEU A 209 3.54 -12.12 -19.38
N GLY A 210 2.71 -11.86 -18.36
CA GLY A 210 1.48 -12.62 -18.11
C GLY A 210 0.53 -12.64 -19.31
N VAL A 211 0.36 -11.51 -20.00
CA VAL A 211 -0.46 -11.46 -21.22
C VAL A 211 0.09 -12.39 -22.30
N TYR A 212 1.40 -12.37 -22.57
CA TYR A 212 2.01 -13.26 -23.56
C TYR A 212 1.90 -14.73 -23.17
N VAL A 213 2.08 -15.06 -21.90
CA VAL A 213 1.93 -16.43 -21.39
C VAL A 213 0.49 -16.92 -21.56
N LEU A 214 -0.51 -16.10 -21.22
CA LEU A 214 -1.92 -16.48 -21.37
C LEU A 214 -2.31 -16.68 -22.84
N LEU A 215 -1.82 -15.86 -23.75
CA LEU A 215 -2.04 -16.04 -25.19
C LEU A 215 -1.41 -17.35 -25.70
N PHE A 216 -0.18 -17.64 -25.28
CA PHE A 216 0.48 -18.90 -25.63
C PHE A 216 -0.31 -20.10 -25.09
N LEU A 217 -0.73 -20.07 -23.83
CA LEU A 217 -1.50 -21.15 -23.21
C LEU A 217 -2.85 -21.35 -23.90
N ALA A 218 -3.53 -20.28 -24.32
CA ALA A 218 -4.78 -20.37 -25.07
C ALA A 218 -4.57 -21.06 -26.44
N ALA A 219 -3.53 -20.66 -27.18
CA ALA A 219 -3.20 -21.30 -28.46
C ALA A 219 -2.80 -22.77 -28.28
N PHE A 220 -1.95 -23.05 -27.29
CA PHE A 220 -1.53 -24.41 -26.97
C PHE A 220 -2.71 -25.28 -26.52
N PHE A 221 -3.65 -24.73 -25.75
CA PHE A 221 -4.87 -25.43 -25.34
C PHE A 221 -5.69 -25.91 -26.54
N VAL A 222 -5.83 -25.09 -27.59
CA VAL A 222 -6.53 -25.51 -28.82
C VAL A 222 -5.83 -26.69 -29.48
N LEU A 223 -4.49 -26.65 -29.59
CA LEU A 223 -3.71 -27.75 -30.17
C LEU A 223 -3.80 -29.02 -29.32
N ALA A 224 -3.65 -28.89 -27.99
CA ALA A 224 -3.76 -30.01 -27.05
C ALA A 224 -5.16 -30.61 -27.05
N TYR A 225 -6.20 -29.79 -27.17
CA TYR A 225 -7.58 -30.26 -27.27
C TYR A 225 -7.84 -30.99 -28.60
N ALA A 226 -7.34 -30.47 -29.72
CA ALA A 226 -7.41 -31.15 -31.00
C ALA A 226 -6.69 -32.50 -30.96
N LEU A 227 -5.51 -32.56 -30.34
CA LEU A 227 -4.75 -33.79 -30.13
C LEU A 227 -5.52 -34.78 -29.25
N LYS A 228 -6.11 -34.33 -28.13
CA LYS A 228 -6.97 -35.15 -27.27
C LYS A 228 -8.11 -35.75 -28.09
N ARG A 229 -8.83 -34.92 -28.85
CA ARG A 229 -9.96 -35.37 -29.67
C ARG A 229 -9.54 -36.46 -30.66
N GLU A 230 -8.35 -36.34 -31.24
CA GLU A 230 -7.81 -37.35 -32.16
C GLU A 230 -7.46 -38.66 -31.44
N PHE A 231 -6.78 -38.62 -30.30
CA PHE A 231 -6.42 -39.83 -29.55
C PHE A 231 -7.62 -40.57 -28.95
N TRP A 232 -8.65 -39.85 -28.55
CA TRP A 232 -9.83 -40.41 -27.88
C TRP A 232 -10.99 -40.70 -28.84
N LYS A 233 -10.80 -40.53 -30.15
CA LYS A 233 -11.88 -40.77 -31.12
C LYS A 233 -12.41 -42.21 -31.09
N ASP A 234 -11.55 -43.16 -30.75
CA ASP A 234 -11.87 -44.60 -30.74
C ASP A 234 -12.26 -45.11 -29.34
N ILE A 235 -12.25 -44.23 -28.33
CA ILE A 235 -12.52 -44.55 -26.92
C ILE A 235 -13.60 -43.57 -26.45
N HIS A 236 -14.87 -43.92 -26.66
CA HIS A 236 -16.02 -43.14 -26.18
C HIS A 236 -16.19 -43.31 -24.68
#